data_AF-A0A450WCM4-F1
#
_entry.id   AF-A0A450WCM4-F1
#
_cell.length_a   1.000
_cell.length_b   1.000
_cell.length_c   1.000
_cell.angle_alpha   90.00
_cell.angle_beta   90.00
_cell.angle_gamma   90.00
#
_symmetry.space_group_name_H-M   'P 1'
#
loop_
_entity.id
_entity.type
_entity.pdbx_description
1 polymer ?
#
loop_
_entity_poly.entity_id
_entity_poly.type
_entity_poly.pdbx_seq_one_letter_code
_entity_poly.pdbx_strand_id
1 'polypeptide(L)'
;MKKIACIVAGIFLSIGVLADVQNIPGGSGHNIRAFQVFKDNNQVDIFFVDGNGDLKYLVTEPFKLFPFYLSDIEAAEVTNVHGSLQRDTVYYAEKIIINGITYEKGLGMHAPRSGNGEVVYDLPAGSRTFSTKIGSDINQGNGVIFSVLVGRNGHFTEVFNRHHYGNLTYDIGTINLEGYDQLKLRVNAAGGHCCDHSIWVEPLVND
;
A
#
# COMPACT_ATOMS: atom_id res chain seq x y z
N MET A 1 35.10 -18.05 -44.03
CA MET A 1 35.27 -18.14 -42.56
C MET A 1 34.79 -16.86 -41.90
N LYS A 2 33.68 -16.92 -41.16
CA LYS A 2 33.37 -16.05 -40.01
C LYS A 2 32.31 -16.80 -39.19
N LYS A 3 32.68 -17.12 -37.94
CA LYS A 3 31.89 -17.90 -36.98
C LYS A 3 30.79 -16.99 -36.42
N ILE A 4 29.56 -17.49 -36.34
CA ILE A 4 28.52 -16.90 -35.49
C ILE A 4 28.13 -17.99 -34.49
N ALA A 5 28.29 -17.62 -33.22
CA ALA A 5 28.11 -18.47 -32.05
C ALA A 5 26.62 -18.72 -31.78
N CYS A 6 26.31 -19.94 -31.38
CA CYS A 6 25.02 -20.33 -30.83
C CYS A 6 24.83 -19.70 -29.45
N ILE A 7 23.69 -19.04 -29.24
CA ILE A 7 23.12 -18.86 -27.90
C ILE A 7 22.04 -19.93 -27.77
N VAL A 8 22.30 -20.90 -26.91
CA VAL A 8 21.33 -21.89 -26.47
C VAL A 8 20.47 -21.21 -25.40
N ALA A 9 19.30 -20.71 -25.79
CA ALA A 9 18.24 -20.44 -24.84
C ALA A 9 17.47 -21.75 -24.66
N GLY A 10 17.66 -22.37 -23.48
CA GLY A 10 16.99 -23.60 -23.10
C GLY A 10 15.48 -23.39 -23.08
N ILE A 11 14.81 -23.79 -24.17
CA ILE A 11 13.39 -24.06 -24.16
C ILE A 11 13.24 -25.33 -23.31
N PHE A 12 12.85 -25.16 -22.04
CA PHE A 12 12.22 -26.24 -21.32
C PHE A 12 10.96 -26.60 -22.09
N LEU A 13 11.05 -27.66 -22.91
CA LEU A 13 9.89 -28.44 -23.30
C LEU A 13 9.32 -29.01 -21.99
N SER A 14 8.38 -28.29 -21.37
CA SER A 14 7.36 -29.00 -20.63
C SER A 14 6.65 -29.85 -21.67
N ILE A 15 6.66 -31.15 -21.45
CA ILE A 15 5.89 -32.11 -22.23
C ILE A 15 4.44 -31.75 -21.91
N GLY A 16 3.89 -30.80 -22.67
CA GLY A 16 2.46 -30.59 -22.73
C GLY A 16 1.89 -31.89 -23.26
N VAL A 17 1.18 -32.61 -22.40
CA VAL A 17 0.23 -33.61 -22.88
C VAL A 17 -0.63 -32.87 -23.91
N LEU A 18 -0.60 -33.33 -25.16
CA LEU A 18 -1.62 -32.99 -26.15
C LEU A 18 -2.94 -33.50 -25.57
N ALA A 19 -3.59 -32.66 -24.78
CA ALA A 19 -4.98 -32.85 -24.45
C ALA A 19 -5.72 -32.70 -25.77
N ASP A 20 -6.19 -33.83 -26.28
CA ASP A 20 -7.15 -33.86 -27.36
C ASP A 20 -8.32 -32.97 -26.91
N VAL A 21 -8.54 -31.86 -27.63
CA VAL A 21 -9.65 -30.96 -27.36
C VAL A 21 -10.88 -31.76 -27.76
N GLN A 22 -11.47 -32.47 -26.80
CA GLN A 22 -12.78 -33.07 -26.99
C GLN A 22 -13.69 -31.95 -27.48
N ASN A 23 -14.19 -32.12 -28.70
CA ASN A 23 -15.36 -31.39 -29.19
C ASN A 23 -16.53 -31.83 -28.32
N ILE A 24 -16.63 -31.29 -27.10
CA ILE A 24 -17.82 -31.39 -26.29
C ILE A 24 -18.85 -30.52 -27.00
N PRO A 25 -19.95 -31.09 -27.53
CA PRO A 25 -21.00 -30.30 -28.15
C PRO A 25 -21.66 -29.47 -27.04
N GLY A 26 -21.21 -28.23 -26.87
CA GLY A 26 -21.70 -27.33 -25.85
C GLY A 26 -23.09 -26.84 -26.18
N GLY A 27 -24.11 -27.57 -25.76
CA GLY A 27 -25.47 -27.06 -25.62
C GLY A 27 -25.52 -26.09 -24.46
N SER A 28 -25.31 -24.79 -24.72
CA SER A 28 -25.73 -23.64 -23.90
C SER A 28 -25.15 -22.30 -24.39
N GLY A 29 -24.37 -22.24 -25.47
CA GLY A 29 -23.95 -20.94 -26.05
C GLY A 29 -22.94 -20.12 -25.24
N HIS A 30 -22.32 -20.69 -24.20
CA HIS A 30 -21.32 -20.02 -23.36
C HIS A 30 -20.14 -20.97 -23.08
N ASN A 31 -19.25 -21.14 -24.07
CA ASN A 31 -18.10 -22.06 -23.93
C ASN A 31 -16.80 -21.27 -23.72
N ILE A 32 -16.36 -21.09 -22.48
CA ILE A 32 -14.96 -20.72 -22.22
C ILE A 32 -14.11 -21.96 -22.47
N ARG A 33 -13.16 -21.88 -23.41
CA ARG A 33 -12.31 -23.00 -23.84
C ARG A 33 -11.04 -23.12 -23.01
N ALA A 34 -10.53 -21.99 -22.52
CA ALA A 34 -9.36 -21.90 -21.66
C ALA A 34 -9.46 -20.62 -20.85
N PHE A 35 -8.89 -20.62 -19.64
CA PHE A 35 -8.72 -19.42 -18.83
C PHE A 35 -7.35 -19.45 -18.15
N GLN A 36 -6.74 -18.28 -18.00
CA GLN A 36 -5.51 -18.09 -17.26
C GLN A 36 -5.63 -16.81 -16.43
N VAL A 37 -5.23 -16.91 -15.18
CA VAL A 37 -5.18 -15.77 -14.25
C VAL A 37 -3.72 -15.46 -13.98
N PHE A 38 -3.30 -14.24 -14.28
CA PHE A 38 -2.03 -13.70 -13.82
C PHE A 38 -2.30 -12.75 -12.67
N LYS A 39 -1.35 -12.70 -11.74
CA LYS A 39 -1.45 -11.90 -10.54
C LYS A 39 -0.08 -11.29 -10.27
N ASP A 40 -0.07 -9.97 -10.10
CA ASP A 40 1.01 -9.26 -9.42
C ASP A 40 0.47 -8.53 -8.18
N ASN A 41 1.27 -7.64 -7.59
CA ASN A 41 0.90 -6.95 -6.35
C ASN A 41 -0.22 -5.90 -6.55
N ASN A 42 -0.50 -5.47 -7.78
CA ASN A 42 -1.40 -4.35 -8.10
C ASN A 42 -2.42 -4.67 -9.22
N GLN A 43 -2.34 -5.84 -9.85
CA GLN A 43 -3.15 -6.21 -11.00
C GLN A 43 -3.41 -7.73 -11.07
N VAL A 44 -4.59 -8.08 -11.56
CA VAL A 44 -5.02 -9.43 -11.93
C VAL A 44 -5.46 -9.31 -13.37
N ASP A 45 -4.77 -10.07 -14.20
CA ASP A 45 -5.10 -10.15 -15.61
C ASP A 45 -5.78 -11.48 -15.84
N ILE A 46 -7.03 -11.42 -16.30
CA ILE A 46 -7.79 -12.60 -16.67
C ILE A 46 -7.78 -12.70 -18.19
N PHE A 47 -7.17 -13.76 -18.70
CA PHE A 47 -7.21 -14.13 -20.10
C PHE A 47 -8.14 -15.32 -20.26
N PHE A 48 -9.02 -15.29 -21.25
CA PHE A 48 -9.84 -16.45 -21.58
C PHE A 48 -10.05 -16.57 -23.08
N VAL A 49 -10.19 -17.81 -23.56
CA VAL A 49 -10.55 -18.09 -24.95
C VAL A 49 -12.04 -18.40 -24.99
N ASP A 50 -12.80 -17.63 -25.78
CA ASP A 50 -14.25 -17.82 -25.87
C ASP A 50 -14.64 -19.03 -26.76
N GLY A 51 -15.94 -19.22 -26.95
CA GLY A 51 -16.48 -20.35 -27.71
C GLY A 51 -16.10 -20.34 -29.18
N ASN A 52 -15.71 -19.18 -29.71
CA ASN A 52 -15.29 -18.97 -31.09
C ASN A 52 -13.78 -19.13 -31.28
N GLY A 53 -13.02 -19.24 -30.18
CA GLY A 53 -11.57 -19.30 -30.22
C GLY A 53 -10.89 -17.94 -30.09
N ASP A 54 -11.63 -16.88 -29.76
CA ASP A 54 -11.06 -15.54 -29.56
C ASP A 54 -10.45 -15.42 -28.17
N LEU A 55 -9.23 -14.89 -28.10
CA LEU A 55 -8.64 -14.44 -26.84
C LEU A 55 -9.34 -13.17 -26.37
N LYS A 56 -9.88 -13.21 -25.15
CA LYS A 56 -10.42 -12.07 -24.43
C LYS A 56 -9.52 -11.76 -23.24
N TYR A 57 -9.41 -10.47 -22.95
CA TYR A 57 -8.68 -9.94 -21.82
C TYR A 57 -9.66 -9.15 -20.94
N LEU A 58 -9.84 -9.58 -19.70
CA LEU A 58 -10.54 -8.83 -18.68
C LEU A 58 -9.49 -8.11 -17.84
N VAL A 59 -9.44 -6.78 -17.97
CA VAL A 59 -8.75 -5.91 -17.02
C VAL A 59 -9.60 -5.90 -15.76
N THR A 60 -9.10 -6.39 -14.64
CA THR A 60 -9.70 -6.04 -13.36
C THR A 60 -9.26 -4.62 -13.01
N GLU A 61 -10.18 -3.80 -12.50
CA GLU A 61 -9.80 -2.58 -11.79
C GLU A 61 -8.67 -2.89 -10.78
N PRO A 62 -7.74 -1.97 -10.51
CA PRO A 62 -6.68 -2.21 -9.54
C PRO A 62 -7.29 -2.62 -8.20
N PHE A 63 -7.19 -3.90 -7.85
CA PHE A 63 -7.52 -4.39 -6.52
C PHE A 63 -6.20 -4.51 -5.77
N LYS A 64 -6.18 -3.96 -4.55
CA LYS A 64 -5.06 -4.19 -3.65
C LYS A 64 -5.26 -5.53 -2.97
N LEU A 65 -4.18 -6.29 -2.85
CA LEU A 65 -4.18 -7.47 -2.00
C LEU A 65 -3.98 -7.03 -0.55
N PHE A 66 -4.86 -7.51 0.31
CA PHE A 66 -4.69 -7.35 1.74
C PHE A 66 -3.77 -8.46 2.29
N PRO A 67 -3.00 -8.15 3.35
CA PRO A 67 -2.80 -6.81 3.91
C PRO A 67 -1.75 -6.01 3.13
N PHE A 68 -1.77 -4.69 3.22
CA PHE A 68 -0.75 -3.83 2.62
C PHE A 68 -0.32 -2.70 3.56
N TYR A 69 0.93 -2.26 3.46
CA TYR A 69 1.40 -1.08 4.17
C TYR A 69 1.12 0.18 3.36
N LEU A 70 0.78 1.28 4.04
CA LEU A 70 0.60 2.57 3.37
C LEU A 70 1.88 3.07 2.69
N SER A 71 3.06 2.63 3.13
CA SER A 71 4.33 2.94 2.47
C SER A 71 4.57 2.19 1.16
N ASP A 72 3.78 1.15 0.84
CA ASP A 72 3.83 0.44 -0.44
C ASP A 72 2.96 1.09 -1.53
N ILE A 73 2.26 2.16 -1.20
CA ILE A 73 1.26 2.77 -2.08
C ILE A 73 1.52 4.26 -2.23
N GLU A 74 1.12 4.80 -3.38
CA GLU A 74 1.15 6.24 -3.59
C GLU A 74 0.03 6.90 -2.80
N ALA A 75 0.35 8.02 -2.16
CA ALA A 75 -0.65 8.85 -1.53
C ALA A 75 -1.45 9.61 -2.59
N ALA A 76 -2.75 9.74 -2.37
CA ALA A 76 -3.62 10.57 -3.20
C ALA A 76 -3.27 12.07 -3.03
N GLU A 77 -2.92 12.47 -1.81
CA GLU A 77 -2.56 13.85 -1.48
C GLU A 77 -1.50 13.88 -0.37
N VAL A 78 -0.53 14.79 -0.48
CA VAL A 78 0.42 15.14 0.59
C VAL A 78 0.43 16.65 0.74
N THR A 79 0.05 17.15 1.91
CA THR A 79 -0.14 18.59 2.15
C THR A 79 0.64 19.02 3.38
N ASN A 80 1.48 20.05 3.20
CA ASN A 80 2.18 20.75 4.29
C ASN A 80 3.01 19.83 5.22
N VAL A 81 3.53 18.72 4.71
CA VAL A 81 4.51 17.89 5.42
C VAL A 81 5.89 18.51 5.23
N HIS A 82 6.55 18.90 6.31
CA HIS A 82 7.89 19.47 6.22
C HIS A 82 8.87 18.42 5.70
N GLY A 83 9.70 18.76 4.70
CA GLY A 83 10.66 17.83 4.13
C GLY A 83 10.07 16.70 3.30
N SER A 84 8.78 16.77 2.93
CA SER A 84 8.02 15.74 2.18
C SER A 84 7.79 14.41 2.93
N LEU A 85 6.86 13.61 2.41
CA LEU A 85 6.56 12.27 2.92
C LEU A 85 7.70 11.30 2.59
N GLN A 86 8.21 10.59 3.59
CA GLN A 86 9.24 9.56 3.45
C GLN A 86 8.60 8.18 3.56
N ARG A 87 8.94 7.26 2.66
CA ARG A 87 8.43 5.87 2.65
C ARG A 87 9.54 4.92 3.03
N ASP A 88 9.31 4.12 4.06
CA ASP A 88 10.24 3.15 4.64
C ASP A 88 11.58 3.76 5.09
N THR A 89 11.58 5.06 5.33
CA THR A 89 12.75 5.86 5.66
C THR A 89 12.34 7.12 6.42
N VAL A 90 13.33 7.90 6.90
CA VAL A 90 13.10 9.21 7.54
C VAL A 90 13.92 10.28 6.86
N TYR A 91 13.62 11.55 7.15
CA TYR A 91 14.21 12.71 6.45
C TYR A 91 15.75 12.74 6.44
N TYR A 92 16.40 12.12 7.42
CA TYR A 92 17.83 12.27 7.68
C TYR A 92 18.59 10.95 7.81
N ALA A 93 17.92 9.81 7.57
CA ALA A 93 18.52 8.50 7.65
C ALA A 93 17.79 7.52 6.73
N GLU A 94 18.51 6.56 6.16
CA GLU A 94 17.96 5.58 5.22
C GLU A 94 17.01 4.56 5.88
N LYS A 95 17.08 4.40 7.21
CA LYS A 95 16.30 3.41 7.97
C LYS A 95 15.50 4.07 9.08
N ILE A 96 14.36 3.48 9.39
CA ILE A 96 13.56 3.84 10.57
C ILE A 96 14.14 3.12 11.79
N ILE A 97 14.67 3.89 12.75
CA ILE A 97 15.21 3.35 14.00
C ILE A 97 14.60 4.11 15.19
N ILE A 98 13.83 3.42 16.03
CA ILE A 98 13.21 4.00 17.23
C ILE A 98 13.63 3.19 18.44
N ASN A 99 14.21 3.84 19.44
CA ASN A 99 14.77 3.20 20.65
C ASN A 99 15.70 2.00 20.36
N GLY A 100 16.51 2.09 19.30
CA GLY A 100 17.42 1.01 18.87
C GLY A 100 16.76 -0.15 18.12
N ILE A 101 15.44 -0.12 17.90
CA ILE A 101 14.72 -1.10 17.09
C ILE A 101 14.64 -0.57 15.65
N THR A 102 15.05 -1.40 14.68
CA THR A 102 14.94 -1.09 13.25
C THR A 102 13.59 -1.58 12.73
N TYR A 103 12.91 -0.74 11.95
CA TYR A 103 11.66 -1.07 11.27
C TYR A 103 11.84 -0.96 9.76
N GLU A 104 11.42 -2.01 9.04
CA GLU A 104 11.50 -2.06 7.59
C GLU A 104 10.37 -1.29 6.91
N LYS A 105 9.22 -1.15 7.60
CA LYS A 105 8.02 -0.51 7.06
C LYS A 105 7.60 0.69 7.88
N GLY A 106 7.35 1.81 7.22
CA GLY A 106 6.79 2.99 7.87
C GLY A 106 6.70 4.23 6.99
N LEU A 107 6.12 5.28 7.54
CA LEU A 107 6.05 6.60 6.94
C LEU A 107 6.73 7.61 7.85
N GLY A 108 7.79 8.23 7.34
CA GLY A 108 8.42 9.38 7.97
C GLY A 108 7.72 10.67 7.53
N MET A 109 7.31 11.47 8.51
CA MET A 109 6.77 12.81 8.33
C MET A 109 7.49 13.78 9.26
N HIS A 110 7.34 15.06 8.99
CA HIS A 110 7.73 16.10 9.93
C HIS A 110 6.59 17.11 10.04
N ALA A 111 6.17 17.41 11.26
CA ALA A 111 5.11 18.39 11.49
C ALA A 111 5.55 19.77 10.95
N PRO A 112 4.66 20.52 10.28
CA PRO A 112 5.00 21.85 9.77
C PRO A 112 5.10 22.86 10.91
N ARG A 113 5.79 23.97 10.63
CA ARG A 113 5.89 25.11 11.57
C ARG A 113 4.53 25.69 11.99
N SER A 114 3.51 25.56 11.14
CA SER A 114 2.15 26.01 11.44
C SER A 114 1.13 25.13 10.72
N GLY A 115 -0.01 24.91 11.38
CA GLY A 115 -1.08 24.07 10.84
C GLY A 115 -0.77 22.59 10.98
N ASN A 116 -1.22 21.80 10.00
CA ASN A 116 -1.12 20.36 10.00
C ASN A 116 -0.35 19.88 8.77
N GLY A 117 0.48 18.84 8.95
CA GLY A 117 1.01 18.04 7.86
C GLY A 117 0.08 16.85 7.66
N GLU A 118 -0.36 16.62 6.43
CA GLU A 118 -1.39 15.64 6.12
C GLU A 118 -0.97 14.77 4.94
N VAL A 119 -1.32 13.49 4.99
CA VAL A 119 -1.27 12.56 3.87
C VAL A 119 -2.60 11.84 3.75
N VAL A 120 -3.13 11.76 2.54
CA VAL A 120 -4.41 11.09 2.22
C VAL A 120 -4.14 9.90 1.32
N TYR A 121 -4.78 8.78 1.61
CA TYR A 121 -4.80 7.58 0.81
C TYR A 121 -6.23 7.24 0.42
N ASP A 122 -6.44 6.95 -0.86
CA ASP A 122 -7.67 6.30 -1.31
C ASP A 122 -7.63 4.83 -0.92
N LEU A 123 -8.70 4.37 -0.27
CA LEU A 123 -8.83 3.02 0.23
C LEU A 123 -9.43 2.13 -0.84
N PRO A 124 -8.78 1.00 -1.20
CA PRO A 124 -9.37 0.02 -2.09
C PRO A 124 -10.61 -0.59 -1.44
N ALA A 125 -11.57 -0.99 -2.28
CA ALA A 125 -12.73 -1.74 -1.82
C ALA A 125 -12.30 -2.99 -1.05
N GLY A 126 -12.97 -3.25 0.09
CA GLY A 126 -12.62 -4.33 0.99
C GLY A 126 -11.76 -3.92 2.19
N SER A 127 -11.24 -2.68 2.24
CA SER A 127 -10.50 -2.20 3.40
C SER A 127 -11.38 -2.19 4.66
N ARG A 128 -10.99 -2.93 5.70
CA ARG A 128 -11.75 -3.04 6.96
C ARG A 128 -11.06 -2.45 8.15
N THR A 129 -9.75 -2.60 8.26
CA THR A 129 -9.04 -2.12 9.44
C THR A 129 -7.72 -1.47 9.10
N PHE A 130 -7.37 -0.46 9.90
CA PHE A 130 -6.06 0.18 9.91
C PHE A 130 -5.41 0.01 11.28
N SER A 131 -4.13 -0.34 11.30
CA SER A 131 -3.32 -0.34 12.52
C SER A 131 -1.94 0.22 12.23
N THR A 132 -1.30 0.77 13.25
CA THR A 132 0.04 1.33 13.17
C THR A 132 0.58 1.53 14.58
N LYS A 133 1.90 1.65 14.70
CA LYS A 133 2.50 2.33 15.85
C LYS A 133 2.84 3.77 15.44
N ILE A 134 2.85 4.67 16.41
CA ILE A 134 3.39 6.02 16.26
C ILE A 134 4.67 6.13 17.08
N GLY A 135 5.60 6.95 16.64
CA GLY A 135 6.82 7.16 17.39
C GLY A 135 7.64 8.33 16.86
N SER A 136 8.73 8.56 17.57
CA SER A 136 9.82 9.45 17.20
C SER A 136 11.13 8.75 17.47
N ASP A 137 12.12 9.01 16.63
CA ASP A 137 13.48 8.50 16.78
C ASP A 137 14.34 9.34 17.73
N ILE A 138 13.93 10.59 17.99
CA ILE A 138 14.57 11.52 18.91
C ILE A 138 13.61 12.05 19.97
N ASN A 139 14.17 12.56 21.07
CA ASN A 139 13.38 13.24 22.10
C ASN A 139 12.97 14.62 21.58
N GLN A 140 11.70 14.74 21.20
CA GLN A 140 11.12 15.95 20.66
C GLN A 140 10.76 16.90 21.80
N GLY A 141 11.10 18.19 21.68
CA GLY A 141 10.89 19.15 22.76
C GLY A 141 9.44 19.18 23.26
N ASN A 142 8.51 19.66 22.40
CA ASN A 142 7.09 19.73 22.73
C ASN A 142 6.30 18.49 22.31
N GLY A 143 6.91 17.54 21.60
CA GLY A 143 6.21 16.38 21.03
C GLY A 143 5.38 16.72 19.79
N VAL A 144 4.73 15.69 19.23
CA VAL A 144 3.88 15.79 18.05
C VAL A 144 2.49 15.24 18.37
N ILE A 145 1.46 15.88 17.83
CA ILE A 145 0.09 15.34 17.83
C ILE A 145 -0.10 14.52 16.57
N PHE A 146 -0.39 13.23 16.74
CA PHE A 146 -0.77 12.30 15.69
C PHE A 146 -2.29 12.19 15.66
N SER A 147 -2.88 12.34 14.48
CA SER A 147 -4.30 12.13 14.25
C SER A 147 -4.55 11.17 13.09
N VAL A 148 -5.53 10.30 13.24
CA VAL A 148 -6.06 9.47 12.16
C VAL A 148 -7.48 9.92 11.87
N LEU A 149 -7.76 10.20 10.60
CA LEU A 149 -9.09 10.55 10.12
C LEU A 149 -9.52 9.56 9.05
N VAL A 150 -10.78 9.16 9.10
CA VAL A 150 -11.42 8.31 8.08
C VAL A 150 -12.39 9.13 7.26
N GLY A 151 -12.40 8.92 5.95
CA GLY A 151 -13.10 9.75 4.99
C GLY A 151 -14.10 8.97 4.14
N ARG A 152 -15.22 9.61 3.81
CA ARG A 152 -16.14 9.16 2.76
C ARG A 152 -16.46 10.34 1.86
N ASN A 153 -16.26 10.20 0.54
CA ASN A 153 -16.51 11.25 -0.45
C ASN A 153 -15.85 12.60 -0.07
N GLY A 154 -14.60 12.58 0.42
CA GLY A 154 -13.86 13.78 0.83
C GLY A 154 -14.24 14.38 2.20
N HIS A 155 -15.24 13.82 2.89
CA HIS A 155 -15.60 14.25 4.24
C HIS A 155 -14.90 13.40 5.29
N PHE A 156 -14.02 14.01 6.09
CA PHE A 156 -13.19 13.33 7.09
C PHE A 156 -13.72 13.48 8.52
N THR A 157 -13.65 12.38 9.29
CA THR A 157 -13.91 12.33 10.73
C THR A 157 -12.66 11.88 11.45
N GLU A 158 -12.22 12.63 12.46
CA GLU A 158 -11.11 12.21 13.33
C GLU A 158 -11.55 11.09 14.26
N VAL A 159 -10.82 9.98 14.23
CA VAL A 159 -11.10 8.76 15.02
C VAL A 159 -9.99 8.43 16.00
N PHE A 160 -8.83 9.06 15.85
CA PHE A 160 -7.73 8.99 16.79
C PHE A 160 -7.02 10.34 16.85
N ASN A 161 -6.63 10.75 18.06
CA ASN A 161 -5.84 11.93 18.34
C ASN A 161 -4.97 11.66 19.56
N ARG A 162 -3.66 11.82 19.44
CA ARG A 162 -2.74 11.63 20.56
C ARG A 162 -1.55 12.55 20.46
N HIS A 163 -1.28 13.25 21.55
CA HIS A 163 0.01 13.87 21.79
C HIS A 163 1.04 12.81 22.18
N HIS A 164 2.16 12.76 21.47
CA HIS A 164 3.24 11.80 21.65
C HIS A 164 4.57 12.52 21.88
N TYR A 165 5.37 11.98 22.81
CA TYR A 165 6.66 12.52 23.22
C TYR A 165 7.63 11.38 23.57
N GLY A 166 8.93 11.70 23.60
CA GLY A 166 9.98 10.72 23.85
C GLY A 166 10.33 9.91 22.60
N ASN A 167 11.06 8.81 22.82
CA ASN A 167 11.64 7.98 21.75
C ASN A 167 11.12 6.54 21.76
N LEU A 168 9.93 6.31 22.33
CA LEU A 168 9.29 4.99 22.37
C LEU A 168 8.16 4.93 21.36
N THR A 169 7.86 3.75 20.85
CA THR A 169 6.66 3.55 20.04
C THR A 169 5.40 3.45 20.90
N TYR A 170 4.28 3.91 20.39
CA TYR A 170 2.94 3.72 20.95
C TYR A 170 2.04 3.03 19.93
N ASP A 171 1.44 1.91 20.28
CA ASP A 171 0.47 1.20 19.43
C ASP A 171 -0.90 1.88 19.53
N ILE A 172 -1.47 2.29 18.40
CA ILE A 172 -2.77 3.00 18.40
C ILE A 172 -3.96 2.05 18.47
N GLY A 173 -3.72 0.74 18.41
CA GLY A 173 -4.74 -0.29 18.25
C GLY A 173 -5.28 -0.35 16.82
N THR A 174 -6.50 -0.83 16.69
CA THR A 174 -7.16 -1.04 15.40
C THR A 174 -8.25 0.01 15.18
N ILE A 175 -8.20 0.68 14.04
CA ILE A 175 -9.20 1.64 13.56
C ILE A 175 -10.08 0.94 12.53
N ASN A 176 -11.40 1.10 12.65
CA ASN A 176 -12.37 0.59 11.68
C ASN A 176 -12.38 1.47 10.42
N LEU A 177 -12.27 0.84 9.26
CA LEU A 177 -12.36 1.46 7.93
C LEU A 177 -13.64 1.06 7.18
N GLU A 178 -14.50 0.22 7.76
CA GLU A 178 -15.71 -0.25 7.09
C GLU A 178 -16.60 0.93 6.66
N GLY A 179 -16.85 0.99 5.36
CA GLY A 179 -17.64 2.06 4.78
C GLY A 179 -16.90 3.39 4.65
N TYR A 180 -15.58 3.43 4.72
CA TYR A 180 -14.79 4.60 4.35
C TYR A 180 -14.02 4.32 3.06
N ASP A 181 -13.83 5.36 2.25
CA ASP A 181 -13.10 5.30 0.97
C ASP A 181 -11.76 6.05 1.04
N GLN A 182 -11.48 6.73 2.16
CA GLN A 182 -10.25 7.47 2.36
C GLN A 182 -9.72 7.32 3.79
N LEU A 183 -8.39 7.32 3.91
CA LEU A 183 -7.66 7.38 5.17
C LEU A 183 -6.71 8.58 5.14
N LYS A 184 -6.76 9.41 6.18
CA LYS A 184 -5.86 10.55 6.34
C LYS A 184 -5.04 10.40 7.61
N LEU A 185 -3.72 10.48 7.46
CA LEU A 185 -2.80 10.60 8.57
C LEU A 185 -2.39 12.07 8.71
N ARG A 186 -2.42 12.58 9.94
CA ARG A 186 -2.14 13.97 10.24
C ARG A 186 -1.13 14.09 11.38
N VAL A 187 -0.21 15.04 11.23
CA VAL A 187 0.76 15.42 12.26
C VAL A 187 0.68 16.93 12.53
N ASN A 188 0.73 17.31 13.79
CA ASN A 188 0.75 18.70 14.24
C ASN A 188 1.85 18.91 15.28
N ALA A 189 2.48 20.07 15.23
CA ALA A 189 3.71 20.38 15.93
C ALA A 189 3.53 20.70 17.44
N ALA A 190 2.30 20.59 17.97
CA ALA A 190 1.96 20.81 19.38
C ALA A 190 2.46 22.15 19.96
N GLY A 191 2.62 23.18 19.10
CA GLY A 191 3.17 24.50 19.48
C GLY A 191 4.71 24.59 19.45
N GLY A 192 5.43 23.50 19.20
CA GLY A 192 6.84 23.46 18.77
C GLY A 192 6.95 23.25 17.25
N HIS A 193 8.15 23.11 16.71
CA HIS A 193 8.40 22.55 15.35
C HIS A 193 9.86 22.10 15.17
N CYS A 194 10.64 22.13 16.24
CA CYS A 194 12.05 21.77 16.19
C CYS A 194 12.14 20.28 16.50
N CYS A 195 12.63 19.50 15.54
CA CYS A 195 12.85 18.07 15.71
C CYS A 195 11.56 17.23 15.84
N ASP A 196 10.47 17.67 15.20
CA ASP A 196 9.14 17.03 15.26
C ASP A 196 9.03 15.85 14.28
N HIS A 197 10.00 14.93 14.38
CA HIS A 197 10.12 13.74 13.53
C HIS A 197 9.00 12.75 13.83
N SER A 198 8.00 12.72 12.96
CA SER A 198 6.77 11.99 13.18
C SER A 198 6.80 10.71 12.37
N ILE A 199 6.84 9.55 13.04
CA ILE A 199 6.97 8.26 12.34
C ILE A 199 5.71 7.43 12.58
N TRP A 200 5.08 7.01 11.49
CA TRP A 200 4.04 5.98 11.49
C TRP A 200 4.71 4.64 11.16
N VAL A 201 4.85 3.77 12.14
CA VAL A 201 5.55 2.49 12.03
C VAL A 201 4.55 1.40 11.67
N GLU A 202 4.87 0.63 10.62
CA GLU A 202 4.04 -0.47 10.12
C GLU A 202 2.56 -0.07 9.88
N PRO A 203 2.26 1.02 9.15
CA PRO A 203 0.90 1.47 8.91
C PRO A 203 0.18 0.50 7.95
N LEU A 204 -0.52 -0.47 8.51
CA LEU A 204 -1.07 -1.65 7.85
C LEU A 204 -2.58 -1.52 7.65
N VAL A 205 -3.05 -1.84 6.44
CA VAL A 205 -4.47 -1.97 6.12
C VAL A 205 -4.81 -3.44 5.87
N ASN A 206 -5.89 -3.95 6.47
CA ASN A 206 -6.40 -5.32 6.32
C ASN A 206 -7.87 -5.32 5.84
N ASP A 207 -8.32 -6.46 5.31
CA ASP A 207 -9.71 -6.78 4.92
C ASP A 207 -10.52 -7.48 6.02
#